data_AF-A0A836X0R1-F1
#
_entry.id   AF-A0A836X0R1-F1
#
_cell.length_a   1.000
_cell.length_b   1.000
_cell.length_c   1.000
_cell.angle_alpha   90.00
_cell.angle_beta   90.00
_cell.angle_gamma   90.00
#
_symmetry.space_group_name_H-M   'P 1'
#
loop_
_entity.id
_entity.type
_entity.pdbx_description
1 polymer ?
#
loop_
_entity_poly.entity_id
_entity_poly.type
_entity_poly.pdbx_seq_one_letter_code
_entity_poly.pdbx_strand_id
1 'polypeptide(L)'
;MDHRIELVRTVHGVDFVNDSKGTNLGALHKSLENFSRPIILIAGGKDKGGDFQTLKIPFKKKVKHLVLIGETKDKFREVLNGSLSYEDAENMEDAVKRAMKKSRSGDIVLLSPGCSSFDMFLDFNDRGNQFKKIVSRL
;
A
#
# COMPACT_ATOMS: atom_id res chain seq x y z
N MET A 1 8.55 17.82 8.44
CA MET A 1 7.29 18.04 7.70
C MET A 1 6.45 16.80 7.85
N ASP A 2 5.30 16.93 8.51
CA ASP A 2 4.40 15.81 8.77
C ASP A 2 3.96 15.15 7.47
N HIS A 3 4.26 13.86 7.39
CA HIS A 3 3.72 12.96 6.39
C HIS A 3 2.30 12.62 6.86
N ARG A 4 1.33 13.47 6.50
CA ARG A 4 -0.06 13.31 6.92
C ARG A 4 -0.73 12.24 6.08
N ILE A 5 -1.13 11.19 6.76
CA ILE A 5 -2.00 10.13 6.25
C ILE A 5 -3.40 10.73 6.00
N GLU A 6 -3.96 10.48 4.82
CA GLU A 6 -5.22 11.08 4.37
C GLU A 6 -6.30 10.00 4.23
N LEU A 7 -7.35 10.05 5.05
CA LEU A 7 -8.57 9.27 4.80
C LEU A 7 -9.28 9.85 3.58
N VAL A 8 -9.44 9.05 2.53
CA VAL A 8 -10.05 9.46 1.25
C VAL A 8 -11.55 9.24 1.28
N ARG A 9 -11.99 8.04 1.65
CA ARG A 9 -13.40 7.64 1.68
C ARG A 9 -13.59 6.35 2.47
N THR A 10 -14.78 6.17 3.04
CA THR A 10 -15.25 4.88 3.57
C THR A 10 -16.28 4.27 2.62
N VAL A 11 -16.08 3.02 2.21
CA VAL A 11 -16.97 2.30 1.28
C VAL A 11 -17.32 0.95 1.89
N HIS A 12 -18.62 0.69 2.13
CA HIS A 12 -19.10 -0.54 2.78
C HIS A 12 -18.39 -0.87 4.11
N GLY A 13 -18.02 0.16 4.88
CA GLY A 13 -17.30 0.04 6.15
C GLY A 13 -15.79 -0.21 6.02
N VAL A 14 -15.22 -0.10 4.82
CA VAL A 14 -13.79 -0.17 4.54
C VAL A 14 -13.25 1.23 4.36
N ASP A 15 -12.19 1.58 5.09
CA ASP A 15 -11.56 2.90 4.96
C ASP A 15 -10.45 2.86 3.91
N PHE A 16 -10.49 3.78 2.96
CA PHE A 16 -9.45 3.96 1.96
C PHE A 16 -8.55 5.12 2.36
N VAL A 17 -7.27 4.83 2.54
CA VAL A 17 -6.30 5.76 3.11
C VAL A 17 -5.12 5.95 2.17
N ASN A 18 -4.82 7.20 1.87
CA ASN A 18 -3.71 7.61 1.01
C ASN A 18 -2.49 8.02 1.86
N ASP A 19 -1.38 7.32 1.63
CA ASP A 19 -0.08 7.55 2.24
C ASP A 19 1.04 7.58 1.18
N SER A 20 0.71 7.97 -0.07
CA SER A 20 1.58 7.85 -1.26
C SER A 20 2.96 8.52 -1.13
N LYS A 21 3.10 9.55 -0.28
CA LYS A 21 4.39 10.22 -0.03
C LYS A 21 5.38 9.35 0.78
N GLY A 22 4.93 8.22 1.33
CA GLY A 22 5.71 7.21 2.04
C GLY A 22 6.61 6.42 1.09
N THR A 23 7.67 7.06 0.61
CA THR A 23 8.53 6.58 -0.50
C THR A 23 9.76 5.80 -0.03
N ASN A 24 9.78 5.39 1.24
CA ASN A 24 10.83 4.55 1.82
C ASN A 24 10.23 3.58 2.85
N LEU A 25 10.98 2.53 3.19
CA LEU A 25 10.52 1.45 4.07
C LEU A 25 10.23 1.91 5.50
N GLY A 26 10.97 2.91 6.01
CA GLY A 26 10.73 3.48 7.33
C GLY A 26 9.40 4.25 7.40
N ALA A 27 9.01 4.94 6.33
CA ALA A 27 7.70 5.58 6.23
C ALA A 27 6.58 4.55 6.18
N LEU A 28 6.76 3.48 5.40
CA LEU A 28 5.82 2.36 5.37
C LEU A 28 5.63 1.74 6.77
N HIS A 29 6.72 1.50 7.50
CA HIS A 29 6.65 0.96 8.87
C HIS A 29 5.77 1.84 9.76
N LYS A 30 6.04 3.15 9.80
CA LYS A 30 5.25 4.11 10.60
C LYS A 30 3.79 4.16 10.18
N SER A 31 3.52 4.04 8.88
CA SER A 31 2.15 4.02 8.35
C SER A 31 1.33 2.85 8.90
N LEU A 32 1.93 1.66 8.94
CA LEU A 32 1.30 0.45 9.47
C LEU A 32 1.01 0.53 10.98
N GLU A 33 1.82 1.28 11.73
CA GLU A 33 1.65 1.45 13.18
C GLU A 33 0.48 2.35 13.55
N ASN A 34 0.05 3.24 12.66
CA ASN A 34 -1.07 4.16 12.90
C ASN A 34 -2.44 3.48 13.00
N PHE A 35 -2.51 2.18 12.69
CA PHE A 35 -3.77 1.45 12.66
C PHE A 35 -3.75 0.24 13.60
N SER A 36 -4.83 0.11 14.36
CA SER A 36 -5.16 -1.09 15.14
C SER A 36 -5.98 -2.11 14.36
N ARG A 37 -6.50 -1.73 13.18
CA ARG A 37 -7.34 -2.55 12.31
C ARG A 37 -6.53 -3.32 11.28
N PRO A 38 -7.03 -4.45 10.74
CA PRO A 38 -6.36 -5.19 9.67
C PRO A 38 -6.21 -4.35 8.40
N ILE A 39 -5.04 -4.45 7.77
CA ILE A 39 -4.68 -3.63 6.59
C ILE A 39 -4.62 -4.50 5.34
N ILE A 40 -5.31 -4.06 4.28
CA ILE A 40 -5.03 -4.45 2.91
C ILE A 40 -4.08 -3.39 2.34
N LEU A 41 -2.83 -3.77 2.14
CA LEU A 41 -1.77 -2.83 1.78
C LEU A 41 -1.56 -2.82 0.26
N ILE A 42 -1.54 -1.64 -0.35
CA ILE A 42 -1.04 -1.43 -1.72
C ILE A 42 0.39 -0.90 -1.61
N ALA A 43 1.36 -1.71 -2.04
CA ALA A 43 2.78 -1.40 -1.91
C ALA A 43 3.57 -1.66 -3.20
N GLY A 44 4.71 -0.99 -3.33
CA GLY A 44 5.59 -1.14 -4.48
C GLY A 44 5.91 0.16 -5.19
N GLY A 45 6.66 0.02 -6.28
CA GLY A 45 7.28 1.12 -7.01
C GLY A 45 8.75 0.85 -7.30
N LYS A 46 9.52 1.91 -7.54
CA LYS A 46 10.96 1.84 -7.82
C LYS A 46 11.81 1.79 -6.55
N ASP A 47 12.73 0.83 -6.50
CA ASP A 47 13.66 0.67 -5.38
C ASP A 47 14.67 1.84 -5.32
N LYS A 48 15.05 2.19 -4.10
CA LYS A 48 16.10 3.16 -3.77
C LYS A 48 17.22 2.56 -2.92
N GLY A 49 17.33 1.22 -2.87
CA GLY A 49 18.31 0.49 -2.08
C GLY A 49 17.85 0.20 -0.65
N GLY A 50 16.56 -0.02 -0.45
CA GLY A 50 16.00 -0.31 0.88
C GLY A 50 16.26 -1.76 1.33
N ASP A 51 16.40 -1.98 2.64
CA ASP A 51 16.39 -3.33 3.22
C ASP A 51 14.96 -3.80 3.53
N PHE A 52 14.39 -4.58 2.61
CA PHE A 52 13.04 -5.10 2.72
C PHE A 52 12.88 -6.11 3.87
N GLN A 53 13.96 -6.73 4.36
CA GLN A 53 13.88 -7.71 5.45
C GLN A 53 13.26 -7.12 6.72
N THR A 54 13.42 -5.81 6.92
CA THR A 54 12.81 -5.03 8.01
C THR A 54 11.27 -5.10 8.02
N LEU A 55 10.64 -5.45 6.90
CA LEU A 55 9.18 -5.48 6.76
C LEU A 55 8.53 -6.79 7.24
N LYS A 56 9.30 -7.86 7.50
CA LYS A 56 8.75 -9.17 7.89
C LYS A 56 7.85 -9.10 9.12
N ILE A 57 8.34 -8.46 10.18
CA ILE A 57 7.63 -8.33 11.46
C ILE A 57 6.37 -7.45 11.34
N PRO A 58 6.44 -6.21 10.81
CA PRO A 58 5.25 -5.36 10.73
C PRO A 58 4.18 -5.96 9.81
N PHE A 59 4.57 -6.59 8.69
CA PHE A 59 3.62 -7.26 7.81
C PHE A 59 2.87 -8.38 8.50
N LYS A 60 3.57 -9.28 9.21
CA LYS A 60 2.94 -10.35 9.97
C LYS A 60 1.95 -9.85 11.02
N LYS A 61 2.20 -8.68 11.61
CA LYS A 61 1.36 -8.11 12.69
C LYS A 61 0.17 -7.30 12.19
N LYS A 62 0.29 -6.62 11.04
CA LYS A 62 -0.65 -5.56 10.64
C LYS A 62 -1.33 -5.83 9.30
N VAL A 63 -0.64 -6.51 8.39
CA VAL A 63 -1.11 -6.67 7.01
C VAL A 63 -1.85 -7.99 6.88
N LYS A 64 -3.09 -7.91 6.43
CA LYS A 64 -3.96 -9.05 6.13
C LYS A 64 -3.75 -9.56 4.70
N HIS A 65 -3.52 -8.65 3.76
CA HIS A 65 -3.26 -8.98 2.35
C HIS A 65 -2.44 -7.87 1.69
N LEU A 66 -1.58 -8.23 0.74
CA LEU A 66 -0.74 -7.30 -0.01
C LEU A 66 -1.13 -7.25 -1.49
N VAL A 67 -1.22 -6.04 -2.03
CA VAL A 67 -1.40 -5.78 -3.46
C VAL A 67 -0.14 -5.08 -3.96
N LEU A 68 0.61 -5.76 -4.81
CA LEU A 68 1.93 -5.35 -5.26
C LEU A 68 1.86 -4.63 -6.62
N ILE A 69 2.48 -3.46 -6.71
CA ILE A 69 2.60 -2.65 -7.93
C ILE A 69 4.08 -2.35 -8.23
N GLY A 70 4.38 -2.00 -9.48
CA GLY A 70 5.69 -1.47 -9.87
C GLY A 70 6.81 -2.50 -10.04
N GLU A 71 8.05 -2.03 -10.02
CA GLU A 71 9.25 -2.83 -10.27
C GLU A 71 9.68 -3.69 -9.06
N THR A 72 9.34 -3.28 -7.85
CA THR A 72 9.80 -3.94 -6.61
C THR A 72 8.98 -5.17 -6.19
N LYS A 73 8.02 -5.64 -7.00
CA LYS A 73 7.14 -6.75 -6.62
C LYS A 73 7.93 -7.99 -6.18
N ASP A 74 8.95 -8.40 -6.93
CA ASP A 74 9.77 -9.57 -6.61
C ASP A 74 10.48 -9.44 -5.25
N LYS A 75 11.03 -8.26 -4.94
CA LYS A 75 11.69 -7.99 -3.65
C LYS A 75 10.72 -8.13 -2.48
N PHE A 76 9.49 -7.64 -2.62
CA PHE A 76 8.46 -7.87 -1.61
C PHE A 76 8.14 -9.35 -1.46
N ARG A 77 7.99 -10.11 -2.57
CA ARG A 77 7.67 -11.55 -2.52
C ARG A 77 8.74 -12.36 -1.80
N GLU A 78 10.02 -12.09 -2.09
CA GLU A 78 11.15 -12.75 -1.42
C GLU A 78 11.12 -12.56 0.10
N VAL A 79 10.76 -11.36 0.55
CA VAL A 79 10.68 -11.04 1.98
C VAL A 79 9.49 -11.72 2.64
N LEU A 80 8.35 -11.77 1.95
CA LEU A 80 7.16 -12.46 2.45
C LEU A 80 7.39 -13.96 2.57
N ASN A 81 8.16 -14.57 1.65
CA ASN A 81 8.48 -16.00 1.66
C ASN A 81 7.25 -16.90 1.95
N GLY A 82 6.10 -16.54 1.38
CA GLY A 82 4.82 -17.25 1.56
C GLY A 82 4.09 -17.02 2.90
N SER A 83 4.62 -16.18 3.81
CA SER A 83 4.02 -15.96 5.14
C SER A 83 2.77 -15.07 5.12
N LEU A 84 2.45 -14.47 3.97
CA LEU A 84 1.34 -13.54 3.81
C LEU A 84 0.75 -13.69 2.40
N SER A 85 -0.57 -13.61 2.29
CA SER A 85 -1.23 -13.59 0.98
C SER A 85 -0.93 -12.28 0.24
N TYR A 86 -0.57 -12.39 -1.03
CA TYR A 86 -0.31 -11.25 -1.89
C TYR A 86 -0.86 -11.50 -3.31
N GLU A 87 -1.04 -10.43 -4.07
CA GLU A 87 -1.32 -10.49 -5.50
C GLU A 87 -0.70 -9.28 -6.21
N ASP A 88 -0.51 -9.41 -7.51
CA ASP A 88 -0.01 -8.31 -8.34
C ASP A 88 -1.15 -7.52 -8.95
N ALA A 89 -0.92 -6.22 -9.09
CA ALA A 89 -1.74 -5.34 -9.89
C ALA A 89 -0.93 -4.70 -11.02
N GLU A 90 -1.58 -4.51 -12.16
CA GLU A 90 -0.95 -3.91 -13.35
C GLU A 90 -0.89 -2.38 -13.27
N ASN A 91 -1.86 -1.76 -12.60
CA ASN A 91 -1.98 -0.32 -12.45
C ASN A 91 -2.75 0.03 -11.16
N MET A 92 -2.87 1.33 -10.84
CA MET A 92 -3.55 1.77 -9.60
C MET A 92 -5.03 1.37 -9.56
N GLU A 93 -5.72 1.34 -10.71
CA GLU A 93 -7.14 0.95 -10.76
C GLU A 93 -7.34 -0.53 -10.45
N ASP A 94 -6.53 -1.39 -11.06
CA ASP A 94 -6.49 -2.81 -10.75
C ASP A 94 -6.12 -3.05 -9.27
N ALA A 95 -5.17 -2.28 -8.74
CA ALA A 95 -4.75 -2.38 -7.35
C ALA A 95 -5.89 -2.08 -6.37
N VAL A 96 -6.63 -0.98 -6.60
CA VAL A 96 -7.79 -0.60 -5.77
C VAL A 96 -8.91 -1.64 -5.88
N LYS A 97 -9.21 -2.16 -7.07
CA LYS A 97 -10.23 -3.20 -7.28
C LYS A 97 -9.89 -4.49 -6.51
N ARG A 98 -8.64 -4.95 -6.61
CA ARG A 98 -8.15 -6.13 -5.89
C ARG A 98 -8.19 -5.90 -4.39
N ALA A 99 -7.72 -4.75 -3.92
CA ALA A 99 -7.74 -4.42 -2.50
C ALA A 99 -9.17 -4.43 -1.93
N MET A 100 -10.14 -3.85 -2.65
CA MET A 100 -11.55 -3.86 -2.26
C MET A 100 -12.15 -5.28 -2.26
N LYS A 101 -11.76 -6.15 -3.21
CA LYS A 101 -12.23 -7.55 -3.24
C LYS A 101 -11.73 -8.37 -2.04
N LYS A 102 -10.61 -7.97 -1.43
CA LYS A 102 -9.98 -8.66 -0.29
C LYS A 102 -10.36 -8.05 1.06
N SER A 103 -10.90 -6.84 1.06
CA SER A 103 -11.35 -6.15 2.26
C SER A 103 -12.74 -6.65 2.71
N ARG A 104 -13.03 -6.41 4.00
CA ARG A 104 -14.33 -6.59 4.65
C ARG A 104 -14.58 -5.37 5.54
N SER A 105 -15.84 -5.13 5.90
CA SER A 105 -16.19 -4.07 6.85
C SER A 105 -15.29 -4.12 8.10
N GLY A 106 -14.72 -2.98 8.48
CA GLY A 106 -13.73 -2.88 9.55
C GLY A 106 -12.26 -3.01 9.10
N ASP A 107 -11.98 -3.35 7.83
CA ASP A 107 -10.62 -3.32 7.28
C ASP A 107 -10.23 -1.91 6.81
N ILE A 108 -8.94 -1.72 6.54
CA ILE A 108 -8.38 -0.51 5.91
C ILE A 108 -7.69 -0.91 4.61
N VAL A 109 -7.99 -0.22 3.52
CA VAL A 109 -7.18 -0.24 2.29
C VAL A 109 -6.19 0.93 2.35
N LEU A 110 -4.91 0.62 2.48
CA LEU A 110 -3.85 1.61 2.65
C LEU A 110 -2.95 1.65 1.42
N LEU A 111 -2.84 2.81 0.76
CA LEU A 111 -1.76 3.08 -0.19
C LEU A 111 -0.54 3.60 0.57
N SER A 112 0.36 2.71 0.98
CA SER A 112 1.67 3.07 1.54
C SER A 112 2.77 2.31 0.77
N PRO A 113 3.41 2.96 -0.21
CA PRO A 113 4.16 2.26 -1.25
C PRO A 113 5.53 1.73 -0.79
N GLY A 114 6.15 2.35 0.21
CA GLY A 114 7.50 2.00 0.69
C GLY A 114 8.63 2.25 -0.31
N CYS A 115 8.28 2.63 -1.54
CA CYS A 115 9.16 2.80 -2.69
C CYS A 115 8.82 4.08 -3.46
N SER A 116 9.75 4.52 -4.29
CA SER A 116 9.55 5.67 -5.18
C SER A 116 8.49 5.36 -6.23
N SER A 117 7.88 6.41 -6.81
CA SER A 117 6.77 6.25 -7.77
C SER A 117 7.17 6.27 -9.26
N PHE A 118 8.43 6.61 -9.56
CA PHE A 118 8.90 6.99 -10.91
C PHE A 118 8.93 5.86 -11.95
N ASP A 119 8.62 4.64 -11.56
CA ASP A 119 8.45 3.50 -12.47
C ASP A 119 7.06 3.48 -13.13
N MET A 120 6.03 3.93 -12.43
CA MET A 120 4.64 3.86 -12.90
C MET A 120 3.93 5.22 -12.97
N PHE A 121 4.48 6.25 -12.32
CA PHE A 121 3.82 7.54 -12.10
C PHE A 121 4.79 8.70 -12.30
N LEU A 122 4.24 9.89 -12.54
CA LEU A 122 5.05 11.11 -12.69
C LEU A 122 5.79 11.46 -11.39
N ASP A 123 5.10 11.38 -10.26
CA ASP A 123 5.64 11.58 -8.93
C ASP A 123 4.71 10.95 -7.87
N PHE A 124 4.99 11.17 -6.58
CA PHE A 124 4.16 10.64 -5.51
C PHE A 124 2.78 11.34 -5.42
N ASN A 125 2.66 12.57 -5.92
CA ASN A 125 1.40 13.32 -5.96
C ASN A 125 0.47 12.71 -7.01
N ASP A 126 0.98 12.44 -8.21
CA ASP A 126 0.28 11.75 -9.29
C ASP A 126 -0.24 10.38 -8.82
N ARG A 127 0.65 9.56 -8.22
CA ARG A 127 0.25 8.27 -7.63
C ARG A 127 -0.89 8.39 -6.62
N GLY A 128 -0.80 9.36 -5.70
CA GLY A 128 -1.83 9.61 -4.69
C GLY A 128 -3.13 10.15 -5.30
N ASN A 129 -3.05 11.04 -6.27
CA ASN A 129 -4.19 11.62 -6.96
C ASN A 129 -4.95 10.58 -7.78
N GLN A 130 -4.24 9.67 -8.46
CA GLN A 130 -4.86 8.55 -9.16
C GLN A 130 -5.63 7.66 -8.19
N PHE A 131 -5.00 7.26 -7.08
CA PHE A 131 -5.67 6.49 -6.03
C PHE A 131 -6.94 7.19 -5.54
N LYS A 132 -6.86 8.48 -5.20
CA LYS A 132 -8.02 9.27 -4.75
C LYS A 132 -9.14 9.32 -5.78
N LYS A 133 -8.80 9.58 -7.04
CA LYS A 133 -9.75 9.65 -8.15
C LYS A 133 -10.45 8.31 -8.41
N ILE A 134 -9.76 7.19 -8.22
CA ILE A 134 -10.35 5.85 -8.37
C ILE A 134 -11.27 5.58 -7.16
N VAL A 135 -10.79 5.82 -5.94
CA VAL A 135 -11.55 5.61 -4.70
C VAL A 135 -12.82 6.48 -4.65
N SER A 136 -12.78 7.70 -5.17
CA SER A 136 -13.97 8.57 -5.23
C SER A 136 -15.07 8.04 -6.15
N ARG A 137 -14.78 7.04 -6.98
CA ARG A 137 -15.74 6.42 -7.93
C ARG A 137 -16.24 5.04 -7.48
N LEU A 138 -15.76 4.55 -6.33
CA LEU A 138 -16.21 3.29 -5.73
C LEU A 138 -17.63 3.36 -5.15
#